data_AF-A0A7G3GBA0-F1
#
_entry.id   AF-A0A7G3GBA0-F1
#
_cell.length_a   1.000
_cell.length_b   1.000
_cell.length_c   1.000
_cell.angle_alpha   90.00
_cell.angle_beta   90.00
_cell.angle_gamma   90.00
#
_symmetry.space_group_name_H-M   'P 1'
#
loop_
_entity.id
_entity.type
_entity.pdbx_description
1 polymer ?
#
loop_
_entity_poly.entity_id
_entity_poly.type
_entity_poly.pdbx_seq_one_letter_code
_entity_poly.pdbx_strand_id
1 'polypeptide(L)'
;MSNYRLFAAALMFIAFCSFAGEVEDLHALAGKQEYEKILKLTDQDDYPQKNTLRVMFIRGVALAKLKRNSQAIDHFKVMTENFPNQAEPYINLGVLLAGQGADELARDALEKANTLNPKVLAAHENLAELYLAMAKKEYSNAIKLGGNKEKLAWINNENTAEKINRHPDKKVLLENESLAKAVLLGDLEKWRKAWSDKNIDLYLSAYSQNMKPENGLSLSVWKKQRTNRLRTGGNIAVNIDSPVVSILNNKTAKVSFIQKYTSDYLSDVVKKTILFEFYNNKWLIVSEKQEGVL
;
A
#
# COMPACT_ATOMS: atom_id res chain seq x y z
N MET A 1 49.22 3.08 -36.13
CA MET A 1 48.79 4.05 -35.10
C MET A 1 47.60 4.83 -35.66
N SER A 2 46.38 4.45 -35.27
CA SER A 2 45.16 5.12 -35.74
C SER A 2 44.48 5.77 -34.55
N ASN A 3 44.28 7.09 -34.65
CA ASN A 3 43.83 7.97 -33.59
C ASN A 3 42.32 7.83 -33.36
N TYR A 4 41.92 7.47 -32.14
CA TYR A 4 40.52 7.52 -31.70
C TYR A 4 40.10 8.97 -31.44
N ARG A 5 39.14 9.46 -32.22
CA ARG A 5 38.41 10.69 -31.93
C ARG A 5 37.34 10.39 -30.87
N LEU A 6 37.49 10.97 -29.68
CA LEU A 6 36.46 11.05 -28.65
C LEU A 6 35.27 11.86 -29.19
N PHE A 7 34.12 11.21 -29.38
CA PHE A 7 32.84 11.91 -29.47
C PHE A 7 32.25 12.04 -28.06
N ALA A 8 32.35 13.25 -27.51
CA ALA A 8 31.56 13.66 -26.36
C ALA A 8 30.09 13.77 -26.82
N ALA A 9 29.26 12.82 -26.42
CA ALA A 9 27.82 12.91 -26.62
C ALA A 9 27.25 13.93 -25.63
N ALA A 10 27.01 15.15 -26.13
CA ALA A 10 26.28 16.17 -25.41
C ALA A 10 24.83 15.68 -25.17
N LEU A 11 24.48 15.50 -23.89
CA LEU A 11 23.12 15.25 -23.42
C LEU A 11 22.25 16.49 -23.72
N MET A 12 21.60 16.50 -24.88
CA MET A 12 20.60 17.49 -25.21
C MET A 12 19.30 17.13 -24.49
N PHE A 13 19.06 17.77 -23.34
CA PHE A 13 17.76 17.76 -22.67
C PHE A 13 16.74 18.43 -23.59
N ILE A 14 15.96 17.63 -24.32
CA ILE A 14 14.74 18.13 -24.94
C ILE A 14 13.74 18.33 -23.82
N ALA A 15 13.57 19.60 -23.42
CA ALA A 15 12.53 20.03 -22.52
C ALA A 15 11.17 19.77 -23.20
N PHE A 16 10.51 18.69 -22.80
CA PHE A 16 9.08 18.54 -23.05
C PHE A 16 8.36 19.57 -22.18
N CYS A 17 7.68 20.53 -22.82
CA CYS A 17 6.60 21.25 -22.19
C CYS A 17 5.55 20.22 -21.71
N SER A 18 5.36 20.10 -20.40
CA SER A 18 4.12 19.58 -19.84
C SER A 18 3.57 20.61 -18.88
N PHE A 19 2.40 21.16 -19.23
CA PHE A 19 1.55 21.91 -18.33
C PHE A 19 1.14 20.98 -17.19
N ALA A 20 1.93 20.97 -16.12
CA ALA A 20 1.61 20.43 -14.82
C ALA A 20 2.64 21.04 -13.88
N GLY A 21 2.31 22.20 -13.30
CA GLY A 21 3.04 22.67 -12.14
C GLY A 21 3.17 21.50 -11.18
N GLU A 22 4.38 21.30 -10.64
CA GLU A 22 4.75 20.20 -9.77
C GLU A 22 3.59 19.87 -8.82
N VAL A 23 2.80 18.83 -9.14
CA VAL A 23 1.63 18.49 -8.34
C VAL A 23 2.19 18.09 -6.99
N GLU A 24 1.98 18.97 -6.01
CA GLU A 24 2.66 18.89 -4.74
C GLU A 24 2.40 17.54 -4.10
N ASP A 25 3.48 16.90 -3.63
CA ASP A 25 3.42 15.53 -3.17
C ASP A 25 2.59 15.44 -1.88
N LEU A 26 1.36 14.92 -2.00
CA LEU A 26 0.48 14.72 -0.85
C LEU A 26 1.09 13.84 0.26
N HIS A 27 2.03 12.93 -0.07
CA HIS A 27 2.77 12.16 0.95
C HIS A 27 3.76 13.04 1.69
N ALA A 28 4.48 13.91 0.98
CA ALA A 28 5.38 14.87 1.61
C ALA A 28 4.60 15.85 2.50
N LEU A 29 3.44 16.34 2.03
CA LEU A 29 2.55 17.19 2.83
C LEU A 29 2.02 16.46 4.07
N ALA A 30 1.64 15.18 3.94
CA ALA A 30 1.18 14.37 5.07
C ALA A 30 2.29 14.16 6.10
N GLY A 31 3.53 13.91 5.66
CA GLY A 31 4.71 13.81 6.52
C GLY A 31 5.01 15.11 7.27
N LYS A 32 4.75 16.26 6.64
CA LYS A 32 4.82 17.60 7.26
C LYS A 32 3.58 17.97 8.06
N GLN A 33 2.56 17.11 8.10
CA GLN A 33 1.26 17.36 8.74
C GLN A 33 0.51 18.57 8.17
N GLU A 34 0.76 18.94 6.91
CA GLU A 34 0.08 20.03 6.19
C GLU A 34 -1.32 19.57 5.68
N TYR A 35 -2.16 19.07 6.59
CA TYR A 35 -3.44 18.44 6.24
C TYR A 35 -4.45 19.41 5.62
N GLU A 36 -4.50 20.67 6.06
CA GLU A 36 -5.38 21.68 5.44
C GLU A 36 -5.01 21.95 3.97
N LYS A 37 -3.71 21.90 3.66
CA LYS A 37 -3.22 22.06 2.30
C LYS A 37 -3.57 20.86 1.43
N ILE A 38 -3.49 19.65 1.97
CA ILE A 38 -3.97 18.42 1.32
C ILE A 38 -5.46 18.57 0.96
N LEU A 39 -6.29 19.03 1.89
CA LEU A 39 -7.71 19.22 1.61
C LEU A 39 -7.92 20.26 0.51
N LYS A 40 -7.27 21.44 0.62
CA LYS A 40 -7.35 22.49 -0.39
C LYS A 40 -6.98 22.02 -1.80
N LEU A 41 -5.91 21.23 -1.93
CA LEU A 41 -5.48 20.68 -3.22
C LEU A 41 -6.49 19.64 -3.74
N THR A 42 -6.96 18.74 -2.88
CA THR A 42 -7.86 17.65 -3.29
C THR A 42 -9.31 18.07 -3.47
N ASP A 43 -9.70 19.26 -3.00
CA ASP A 43 -11.00 19.89 -3.26
C ASP A 43 -11.10 20.49 -4.68
N GLN A 44 -9.97 20.72 -5.35
CA GLN A 44 -9.96 21.27 -6.71
C GLN A 44 -10.50 20.24 -7.70
N ASP A 45 -11.44 20.68 -8.56
CA ASP A 45 -12.12 19.77 -9.46
C ASP A 45 -11.20 19.13 -10.51
N ASP A 46 -10.17 19.85 -10.90
CA ASP A 46 -9.13 19.47 -11.84
C ASP A 46 -7.94 18.76 -11.19
N TYR A 47 -7.97 18.47 -9.87
CA TYR A 47 -6.87 17.78 -9.20
C TYR A 47 -6.61 16.42 -9.88
N PRO A 48 -5.39 16.18 -10.39
CA PRO A 48 -5.11 14.96 -11.15
C PRO A 48 -5.36 13.71 -10.32
N GLN A 49 -6.09 12.75 -10.90
CA GLN A 49 -6.33 11.44 -10.27
C GLN A 49 -7.07 11.54 -8.92
N LYS A 50 -7.91 12.58 -8.69
CA LYS A 50 -8.60 12.82 -7.42
C LYS A 50 -9.43 11.64 -6.89
N ASN A 51 -9.99 10.84 -7.80
CA ASN A 51 -10.82 9.66 -7.48
C ASN A 51 -10.02 8.35 -7.43
N THR A 52 -8.69 8.40 -7.38
CA THR A 52 -7.89 7.19 -7.15
C THR A 52 -7.89 6.81 -5.68
N LEU A 53 -7.79 5.50 -5.40
CA LEU A 53 -7.77 4.95 -4.05
C LEU A 53 -6.75 5.68 -3.17
N ARG A 54 -5.56 5.96 -3.72
CA ARG A 54 -4.46 6.62 -3.01
C ARG A 54 -4.79 8.07 -2.63
N VAL A 55 -5.29 8.88 -3.56
CA VAL A 55 -5.60 10.30 -3.31
C VAL A 55 -6.79 10.40 -2.35
N MET A 56 -7.84 9.60 -2.58
CA MET A 56 -9.00 9.54 -1.69
C MET A 56 -8.59 9.14 -0.28
N PHE A 57 -7.69 8.15 -0.12
CA PHE A 57 -7.24 7.73 1.21
C PHE A 57 -6.49 8.84 1.94
N ILE A 58 -5.56 9.52 1.27
CA ILE A 58 -4.79 10.63 1.86
C ILE A 58 -5.71 11.75 2.32
N ARG A 59 -6.71 12.08 1.50
CA ARG A 59 -7.75 13.04 1.86
C ARG A 59 -8.55 12.58 3.09
N GLY A 60 -8.99 11.33 3.13
CA GLY A 60 -9.72 10.76 4.27
C GLY A 60 -8.92 10.81 5.56
N VAL A 61 -7.62 10.48 5.50
CA VAL A 61 -6.70 10.63 6.65
C VAL A 61 -6.56 12.09 7.05
N ALA A 62 -6.39 13.02 6.11
CA ALA A 62 -6.31 14.45 6.41
C ALA A 62 -7.57 14.97 7.12
N LEU A 63 -8.77 14.57 6.67
CA LEU A 63 -10.05 14.89 7.33
C LEU A 63 -10.06 14.39 8.78
N ALA A 64 -9.65 13.13 9.00
CA ALA A 64 -9.58 12.53 10.33
C ALA A 64 -8.57 13.25 11.26
N LYS A 65 -7.38 13.58 10.75
CA LYS A 65 -6.32 14.28 11.50
C LYS A 65 -6.75 15.71 11.89
N LEU A 66 -7.56 16.35 11.06
CA LEU A 66 -8.17 17.65 11.35
C LEU A 66 -9.43 17.55 12.22
N LYS A 67 -9.73 16.35 12.78
CA LYS A 67 -10.91 16.06 13.61
C LYS A 67 -12.25 16.33 12.91
N ARG A 68 -12.28 16.40 11.57
CA ARG A 68 -13.50 16.50 10.77
C ARG A 68 -14.15 15.12 10.63
N ASN A 69 -14.46 14.48 11.76
CA ASN A 69 -14.76 13.05 11.84
C ASN A 69 -15.98 12.65 11.00
N SER A 70 -17.04 13.46 10.95
CA SER A 70 -18.22 13.17 10.13
C SER A 70 -17.84 13.11 8.64
N GLN A 71 -17.11 14.13 8.16
CA GLN A 71 -16.65 14.18 6.77
C GLN A 71 -15.70 13.01 6.45
N ALA A 72 -14.82 12.65 7.39
CA ALA A 72 -13.93 11.51 7.22
C ALA A 72 -14.69 10.18 7.09
N ILE A 73 -15.72 9.97 7.92
CA ILE A 73 -16.56 8.77 7.86
C ILE A 73 -17.29 8.68 6.52
N ASP A 74 -17.95 9.76 6.10
CA ASP A 74 -18.68 9.77 4.83
C ASP A 74 -17.74 9.56 3.64
N HIS A 75 -16.55 10.17 3.70
CA HIS A 75 -15.50 9.98 2.70
C HIS A 75 -15.00 8.53 2.64
N PHE A 76 -14.74 7.88 3.78
CA PHE A 76 -14.33 6.48 3.81
C PHE A 76 -15.46 5.51 3.45
N LYS A 77 -16.73 5.84 3.71
CA LYS A 77 -17.87 5.06 3.20
C LYS A 77 -17.88 5.04 1.67
N VAL A 78 -17.76 6.21 1.04
CA VAL A 78 -17.64 6.32 -0.44
C VAL A 78 -16.43 5.51 -0.95
N MET A 79 -15.31 5.52 -0.22
CA MET A 79 -14.16 4.67 -0.58
C MET A 79 -14.49 3.17 -0.49
N THR A 80 -15.22 2.72 0.52
CA THR A 80 -15.62 1.31 0.65
C THR A 80 -16.62 0.87 -0.43
N GLU A 81 -17.42 1.81 -0.95
CA GLU A 81 -18.33 1.57 -2.07
C GLU A 81 -17.58 1.47 -3.41
N ASN A 82 -16.62 2.37 -3.64
CA ASN A 82 -15.84 2.43 -4.89
C ASN A 82 -14.70 1.39 -4.94
N PHE A 83 -14.19 0.97 -3.79
CA PHE A 83 -13.08 0.01 -3.66
C PHE A 83 -13.43 -1.13 -2.69
N PRO A 84 -14.48 -1.93 -2.96
CA PRO A 84 -15.04 -2.90 -2.01
C PRO A 84 -14.11 -4.07 -1.65
N ASN A 85 -13.05 -4.26 -2.42
CA ASN A 85 -12.05 -5.31 -2.22
C ASN A 85 -10.75 -4.80 -1.59
N GLN A 86 -10.70 -3.55 -1.14
CA GLN A 86 -9.55 -2.97 -0.44
C GLN A 86 -9.83 -2.95 1.07
N ALA A 87 -8.97 -3.57 1.88
CA ALA A 87 -9.18 -3.69 3.33
C ALA A 87 -9.02 -2.35 4.07
N GLU A 88 -8.12 -1.51 3.61
CA GLU A 88 -7.58 -0.33 4.28
C GLU A 88 -8.61 0.78 4.50
N PRO A 89 -9.50 1.11 3.53
CA PRO A 89 -10.62 2.01 3.79
C PRO A 89 -11.54 1.51 4.92
N TYR A 90 -11.79 0.21 5.00
CA TYR A 90 -12.61 -0.36 6.08
C TYR A 90 -11.94 -0.26 7.45
N ILE A 91 -10.61 -0.37 7.53
CA ILE A 91 -9.86 -0.17 8.79
C ILE A 91 -10.09 1.23 9.32
N ASN A 92 -9.87 2.26 8.48
CA ASN A 92 -10.04 3.65 8.89
C ASN A 92 -11.49 4.00 9.17
N LEU A 93 -12.43 3.46 8.39
CA LEU A 93 -13.86 3.61 8.66
C LEU A 93 -14.23 3.04 10.03
N GLY A 94 -13.79 1.82 10.34
CA GLY A 94 -14.06 1.17 11.63
C GLY A 94 -13.46 1.93 12.81
N VAL A 95 -12.22 2.42 12.68
CA VAL A 95 -11.58 3.28 13.69
C VAL A 95 -12.39 4.56 13.96
N LEU A 96 -12.86 5.23 12.91
CA LEU A 96 -13.64 6.46 13.02
C LEU A 96 -15.03 6.20 13.62
N LEU A 97 -15.71 5.12 13.22
CA LEU A 97 -17.01 4.71 13.78
C LEU A 97 -16.90 4.35 15.26
N ALA A 98 -15.86 3.61 15.66
CA ALA A 98 -15.57 3.36 17.07
C ALA A 98 -15.29 4.68 17.81
N GLY A 99 -14.73 5.69 17.13
CA GLY A 99 -14.55 7.06 17.63
C GLY A 99 -15.86 7.75 18.01
N GLN A 100 -16.96 7.40 17.35
CA GLN A 100 -18.29 7.94 17.60
C GLN A 100 -19.14 7.07 18.53
N GLY A 101 -18.59 5.96 19.06
CA GLY A 101 -19.32 4.99 19.87
C GLY A 101 -20.29 4.10 19.06
N ALA A 102 -20.15 4.09 17.73
CA ALA A 102 -20.90 3.20 16.84
C ALA A 102 -20.23 1.82 16.79
N ASP A 103 -20.19 1.15 17.95
CA ASP A 103 -19.36 -0.05 18.19
C ASP A 103 -19.67 -1.20 17.22
N GLU A 104 -20.96 -1.45 16.91
CA GLU A 104 -21.36 -2.53 16.00
C GLU A 104 -20.91 -2.25 14.56
N LEU A 105 -21.18 -1.05 14.05
CA LEU A 105 -20.73 -0.65 12.71
C LEU A 105 -19.21 -0.65 12.58
N ALA A 106 -18.50 -0.29 13.67
CA ALA A 106 -17.06 -0.35 13.72
C ALA A 106 -16.54 -1.79 13.60
N ARG A 107 -17.17 -2.72 14.32
CA ARG A 107 -16.84 -4.16 14.27
C ARG A 107 -17.03 -4.68 12.86
N ASP A 108 -18.19 -4.42 12.25
CA ASP A 108 -18.52 -4.92 10.92
C ASP A 108 -17.49 -4.44 9.87
N ALA A 109 -17.09 -3.16 9.93
CA ALA A 109 -16.05 -2.63 9.06
C ALA A 109 -14.69 -3.30 9.29
N LEU A 110 -14.26 -3.46 10.54
CA LEU A 110 -12.97 -4.07 10.86
C LEU A 110 -12.92 -5.57 10.54
N GLU A 111 -14.02 -6.30 10.74
CA GLU A 111 -14.15 -7.71 10.35
C GLU A 111 -14.13 -7.88 8.83
N LYS A 112 -14.76 -6.94 8.09
CA LYS A 112 -14.64 -6.89 6.63
C LYS A 112 -13.19 -6.68 6.21
N ALA A 113 -12.46 -5.76 6.85
CA ALA A 113 -11.03 -5.55 6.59
C ALA A 113 -10.20 -6.83 6.84
N ASN A 114 -10.43 -7.51 7.97
CA ASN A 114 -9.76 -8.76 8.31
C ASN A 114 -10.09 -9.89 7.31
N THR A 115 -11.32 -9.95 6.83
CA THR A 115 -11.73 -10.92 5.79
C THR A 115 -11.01 -10.66 4.47
N LEU A 116 -10.89 -9.39 4.07
CA LEU A 116 -10.21 -8.99 2.84
C LEU A 116 -8.69 -9.20 2.90
N ASN A 117 -8.08 -8.89 4.04
CA ASN A 117 -6.67 -9.13 4.26
C ASN A 117 -6.38 -9.50 5.74
N PRO A 118 -6.30 -10.82 6.05
CA PRO A 118 -6.14 -11.29 7.41
C PRO A 118 -4.73 -11.05 8.00
N LYS A 119 -3.79 -10.54 7.20
CA LYS A 119 -2.41 -10.28 7.62
C LYS A 119 -2.16 -8.82 8.01
N VAL A 120 -3.16 -7.94 7.94
CA VAL A 120 -3.00 -6.53 8.33
C VAL A 120 -3.02 -6.42 9.85
N LEU A 121 -1.86 -6.17 10.46
CA LEU A 121 -1.70 -5.97 11.90
C LEU A 121 -2.72 -4.95 12.46
N ALA A 122 -2.86 -3.80 11.79
CA ALA A 122 -3.76 -2.74 12.24
C ALA A 122 -5.23 -3.17 12.30
N ALA A 123 -5.69 -4.12 11.48
CA ALA A 123 -7.07 -4.62 11.59
C ALA A 123 -7.26 -5.42 12.88
N HIS A 124 -6.31 -6.28 13.23
CA HIS A 124 -6.33 -7.07 14.47
C HIS A 124 -6.18 -6.21 15.71
N GLU A 125 -5.26 -5.24 15.71
CA GLU A 125 -5.09 -4.29 16.83
C GLU A 125 -6.36 -3.49 17.07
N ASN A 126 -6.96 -2.92 16.01
CA ASN A 126 -8.18 -2.14 16.16
C ASN A 126 -9.39 -3.01 16.58
N LEU A 127 -9.49 -4.27 16.11
CA LEU A 127 -10.52 -5.21 16.59
C LEU A 127 -10.33 -5.54 18.08
N ALA A 128 -9.11 -5.82 18.50
CA ALA A 128 -8.80 -6.13 19.90
C ALA A 128 -9.17 -4.95 20.82
N GLU A 129 -8.81 -3.72 20.44
CA GLU A 129 -9.18 -2.52 21.18
C GLU A 129 -10.69 -2.29 21.21
N LEU A 130 -11.38 -2.49 20.08
CA LEU A 130 -12.83 -2.39 20.02
C LEU A 130 -13.52 -3.41 20.94
N TYR A 131 -13.08 -4.67 20.91
CA TYR A 131 -13.63 -5.71 21.77
C TYR A 131 -13.36 -5.45 23.24
N LEU A 132 -12.19 -4.92 23.59
CA LEU A 132 -11.88 -4.51 24.95
C LEU A 132 -12.82 -3.38 25.41
N ALA A 133 -13.07 -2.38 24.57
CA ALA A 133 -13.99 -1.28 24.87
C ALA A 133 -15.43 -1.78 25.07
N MET A 134 -15.93 -2.65 24.18
CA MET A 134 -17.25 -3.26 24.29
C MET A 134 -17.37 -4.11 25.56
N ALA A 135 -16.35 -4.90 25.90
CA ALA A 135 -16.32 -5.68 27.13
C ALA A 135 -16.39 -4.78 28.37
N LYS A 136 -15.59 -3.70 28.43
CA LYS A 136 -15.63 -2.71 29.52
C LYS A 136 -17.02 -2.10 29.69
N LYS A 137 -17.69 -1.77 28.59
CA LYS A 137 -19.06 -1.23 28.57
C LYS A 137 -20.06 -2.22 29.17
N GLU A 138 -20.02 -3.49 28.75
CA GLU A 138 -20.94 -4.51 29.25
C GLU A 138 -20.67 -4.90 30.71
N TYR A 139 -19.42 -4.98 31.14
CA TYR A 139 -19.11 -5.16 32.56
C TYR A 139 -19.62 -3.99 33.41
N SER A 140 -19.52 -2.76 32.89
CA SER A 140 -20.07 -1.58 33.58
C SER A 140 -21.59 -1.66 33.71
N ASN A 141 -22.29 -2.16 32.69
CA ASN A 141 -23.73 -2.42 32.76
C ASN A 141 -24.06 -3.52 33.77
N ALA A 142 -23.33 -4.63 33.76
CA ALA A 142 -23.52 -5.73 34.71
C ALA A 142 -23.34 -5.27 36.17
N ILE A 143 -22.35 -4.42 36.46
CA ILE A 143 -22.11 -3.86 37.80
C ILE A 143 -23.29 -3.02 38.29
N LYS A 144 -23.91 -2.23 37.40
CA LYS A 144 -25.12 -1.45 37.75
C LYS A 144 -26.29 -2.34 38.17
N LEU A 145 -26.30 -3.59 37.70
CA LEU A 145 -27.31 -4.61 38.02
C LEU A 145 -26.91 -5.53 39.20
N GLY A 146 -25.84 -5.20 39.94
CA GLY A 146 -25.35 -5.99 41.07
C GLY A 146 -24.28 -7.04 40.71
N GLY A 147 -23.74 -6.99 39.49
CA GLY A 147 -22.66 -7.87 39.05
C GLY A 147 -21.31 -7.59 39.75
N ASN A 148 -20.41 -8.57 39.66
CA ASN A 148 -19.08 -8.51 40.28
C ASN A 148 -18.15 -7.48 39.56
N LYS A 149 -17.51 -6.61 40.36
CA LYS A 149 -16.58 -5.56 39.90
C LYS A 149 -15.17 -6.07 39.55
N GLU A 150 -14.79 -7.25 40.03
CA GLU A 150 -13.43 -7.82 39.88
C GLU A 150 -13.00 -7.94 38.43
N LYS A 151 -13.89 -8.37 37.53
CA LYS A 151 -13.57 -8.54 36.11
C LYS A 151 -13.25 -7.20 35.42
N LEU A 152 -14.02 -6.16 35.72
CA LEU A 152 -13.74 -4.81 35.21
C LEU A 152 -12.44 -4.26 35.81
N ALA A 153 -12.19 -4.51 37.11
CA ALA A 153 -10.95 -4.11 37.76
C ALA A 153 -9.72 -4.82 37.18
N TRP A 154 -9.84 -6.11 36.84
CA TRP A 154 -8.79 -6.87 36.15
C TRP A 154 -8.50 -6.30 34.75
N ILE A 155 -9.55 -6.01 33.97
CA ILE A 155 -9.43 -5.39 32.65
C ILE A 155 -8.79 -4.00 32.72
N ASN A 156 -9.10 -3.22 33.76
CA ASN A 156 -8.59 -1.87 33.96
C ASN A 156 -7.22 -1.83 34.64
N ASN A 157 -6.71 -2.95 35.16
CA ASN A 157 -5.38 -2.99 35.75
C ASN A 157 -4.34 -2.82 34.63
N GLU A 158 -3.75 -1.62 34.57
CA GLU A 158 -2.82 -1.17 33.53
C GLU A 158 -1.61 -2.10 33.32
N ASN A 159 -1.24 -2.91 34.32
CA ASN A 159 -0.16 -3.89 34.19
C ASN A 159 -0.42 -5.01 33.16
N THR A 160 -1.69 -5.26 32.80
CA THR A 160 -2.07 -6.18 31.72
C THR A 160 -2.11 -5.47 30.37
N ALA A 161 -2.44 -4.17 30.35
CA ALA A 161 -2.43 -3.34 29.15
C ALA A 161 -1.00 -2.95 28.73
N GLU A 162 -0.10 -2.56 29.64
CA GLU A 162 1.30 -2.24 29.31
C GLU A 162 2.10 -3.46 28.80
N LYS A 163 1.76 -4.68 29.25
CA LYS A 163 2.41 -5.92 28.79
C LYS A 163 1.91 -6.41 27.43
N ILE A 164 0.67 -6.07 27.06
CA ILE A 164 0.06 -6.45 25.77
C ILE A 164 0.19 -5.30 24.75
N ASN A 165 0.35 -4.06 25.21
CA ASN A 165 0.17 -2.86 24.41
C ASN A 165 1.33 -1.88 24.67
N ARG A 166 2.19 -1.67 23.68
CA ARG A 166 3.13 -0.53 23.71
C ARG A 166 2.43 0.80 23.42
N HIS A 167 1.13 0.82 23.09
CA HIS A 167 0.40 2.05 22.71
C HIS A 167 -1.05 2.08 23.23
N PRO A 168 -1.26 2.25 24.55
CA PRO A 168 -2.58 2.11 25.21
C PRO A 168 -3.69 3.08 24.77
N ASP A 169 -3.41 4.11 23.97
CA ASP A 169 -4.38 5.17 23.64
C ASP A 169 -4.56 5.48 22.14
N LYS A 170 -3.94 4.72 21.23
CA LYS A 170 -4.07 5.03 19.80
C LYS A 170 -4.84 3.95 19.07
N LYS A 171 -6.14 4.23 18.87
CA LYS A 171 -6.82 3.87 17.61
C LYS A 171 -5.86 4.10 16.45
N VAL A 172 -5.41 3.01 15.83
CA VAL A 172 -4.38 3.07 14.78
C VAL A 172 -5.11 3.41 13.49
N LEU A 173 -5.27 4.71 13.23
CA LEU A 173 -5.54 5.17 11.87
C LEU A 173 -4.41 4.68 10.98
N LEU A 174 -4.77 3.89 9.97
CA LEU A 174 -3.84 3.42 8.97
C LEU A 174 -3.37 4.63 8.16
N GLU A 175 -2.06 4.89 8.22
CA GLU A 175 -1.43 6.01 7.53
C GLU A 175 -1.27 5.76 6.02
N ASN A 176 -1.06 6.83 5.27
CA ASN A 176 -1.01 6.83 3.80
C ASN A 176 0.07 5.91 3.22
N GLU A 177 1.23 5.86 3.87
CA GLU A 177 2.35 5.01 3.46
C GLU A 177 1.96 3.52 3.54
N SER A 178 1.19 3.12 4.55
CA SER A 178 0.73 1.75 4.74
C SER A 178 -0.19 1.30 3.62
N LEU A 179 -1.13 2.14 3.18
CA LEU A 179 -1.94 1.85 1.97
C LEU A 179 -1.05 1.72 0.73
N ALA A 180 -0.14 2.68 0.50
CA ALA A 180 0.71 2.67 -0.67
C ALA A 180 1.57 1.39 -0.76
N LYS A 181 2.12 0.95 0.39
CA LYS A 181 2.85 -0.31 0.53
C LYS A 181 1.96 -1.52 0.22
N ALA A 182 0.77 -1.57 0.77
CA ALA A 182 -0.11 -2.72 0.60
C ALA A 182 -0.62 -2.86 -0.84
N VAL A 183 -1.01 -1.75 -1.50
CA VAL A 183 -1.36 -1.76 -2.93
C VAL A 183 -0.17 -2.21 -3.77
N LEU A 184 1.04 -1.71 -3.48
CA LEU A 184 2.27 -2.11 -4.18
C LEU A 184 2.59 -3.59 -4.01
N LEU A 185 2.47 -4.13 -2.80
CA LEU A 185 2.67 -5.55 -2.53
C LEU A 185 1.63 -6.42 -3.24
N GLY A 186 0.38 -5.96 -3.32
CA GLY A 186 -0.67 -6.62 -4.10
C GLY A 186 -0.35 -6.65 -5.59
N ASP A 187 0.13 -5.56 -6.17
CA ASP A 187 0.54 -5.51 -7.58
C ASP A 187 1.81 -6.35 -7.85
N LEU A 188 2.75 -6.39 -6.90
CA LEU A 188 3.92 -7.27 -6.96
C LEU A 188 3.50 -8.75 -6.94
N GLU A 189 2.54 -9.14 -6.10
CA GLU A 189 2.02 -10.51 -6.05
C GLU A 189 1.28 -10.89 -7.33
N LYS A 190 0.48 -9.98 -7.90
CA LYS A 190 -0.16 -10.20 -9.21
C LYS A 190 0.88 -10.45 -10.30
N TRP A 191 1.97 -9.67 -10.31
CA TRP A 191 3.09 -9.86 -11.25
C TRP A 191 3.79 -11.21 -11.06
N ARG A 192 4.11 -11.60 -9.81
CA ARG A 192 4.71 -12.90 -9.47
C ARG A 192 3.82 -14.06 -9.89
N LYS A 193 2.51 -13.96 -9.62
CA LYS A 193 1.52 -14.97 -9.99
C LYS A 193 1.39 -15.09 -11.50
N ALA A 194 1.24 -13.96 -12.22
CA ALA A 194 1.18 -13.97 -13.68
C ALA A 194 2.43 -14.59 -14.32
N TRP A 195 3.61 -14.37 -13.72
CA TRP A 195 4.84 -15.01 -14.16
C TRP A 195 4.79 -16.54 -13.93
N SER A 196 4.44 -16.99 -12.73
CA SER A 196 4.35 -18.43 -12.41
C SER A 196 3.30 -19.15 -13.25
N ASP A 197 2.15 -18.51 -13.48
CA ASP A 197 1.06 -19.01 -14.33
C ASP A 197 1.40 -18.94 -15.84
N LYS A 198 2.53 -18.33 -16.21
CA LYS A 198 2.93 -18.04 -17.60
C LYS A 198 1.88 -17.21 -18.36
N ASN A 199 1.09 -16.40 -17.65
CA ASN A 199 0.15 -15.46 -18.25
C ASN A 199 0.91 -14.22 -18.76
N ILE A 200 1.31 -14.29 -20.03
CA ILE A 200 2.18 -13.30 -20.66
C ILE A 200 1.55 -11.91 -20.69
N ASP A 201 0.25 -11.83 -20.98
CA ASP A 201 -0.44 -10.54 -21.10
C ASP A 201 -0.51 -9.82 -19.75
N LEU A 202 -0.92 -10.54 -18.69
CA LEU A 202 -0.93 -9.97 -17.34
C LEU A 202 0.48 -9.64 -16.86
N TYR A 203 1.46 -10.51 -17.12
CA TYR A 203 2.86 -10.28 -16.75
C TYR A 203 3.40 -9.01 -17.42
N LEU A 204 3.23 -8.86 -18.73
CA LEU A 204 3.72 -7.68 -19.46
C LEU A 204 2.93 -6.40 -19.13
N SER A 205 1.67 -6.52 -18.73
CA SER A 205 0.85 -5.38 -18.27
C SER A 205 1.32 -4.76 -16.95
N ALA A 206 2.17 -5.47 -16.20
CA ALA A 206 2.78 -4.95 -14.97
C ALA A 206 3.90 -3.94 -15.25
N TYR A 207 4.36 -3.84 -16.50
CA TYR A 207 5.47 -2.98 -16.89
C TYR A 207 4.99 -1.68 -17.52
N SER A 208 5.64 -0.58 -17.16
CA SER A 208 5.40 0.72 -17.77
C SER A 208 5.83 0.77 -19.24
N GLN A 209 5.18 1.63 -20.03
CA GLN A 209 5.63 1.96 -21.38
C GLN A 209 6.94 2.76 -21.38
N ASN A 210 7.27 3.42 -20.26
CA ASN A 210 8.51 4.19 -20.08
C ASN A 210 9.63 3.37 -19.42
N MET A 211 9.42 2.06 -19.25
CA MET A 211 10.42 1.17 -18.65
C MET A 211 11.74 1.24 -19.42
N LYS A 212 12.85 1.24 -18.67
CA LYS A 212 14.20 1.13 -19.21
C LYS A 212 14.76 -0.25 -18.87
N PRO A 213 14.77 -1.20 -19.82
CA PRO A 213 15.40 -2.50 -19.62
C PRO A 213 16.90 -2.38 -19.31
N GLU A 214 17.42 -3.35 -18.56
CA GLU A 214 18.88 -3.48 -18.38
C GLU A 214 19.60 -3.65 -19.73
N ASN A 215 20.88 -3.29 -19.76
CA ASN A 215 21.77 -3.42 -20.91
C ASN A 215 21.37 -2.59 -22.16
N GLY A 216 20.48 -1.60 -22.00
CA GLY A 216 20.11 -0.68 -23.08
C GLY A 216 19.20 -1.29 -24.16
N LEU A 217 18.59 -2.45 -23.90
CA LEU A 217 17.64 -3.06 -24.83
C LEU A 217 16.42 -2.16 -25.03
N SER A 218 15.89 -2.14 -26.27
CA SER A 218 14.59 -1.50 -26.51
C SER A 218 13.47 -2.30 -25.83
N LEU A 219 12.42 -1.61 -25.37
CA LEU A 219 11.29 -2.25 -24.68
C LEU A 219 10.64 -3.34 -25.53
N SER A 220 10.52 -3.13 -26.85
CA SER A 220 9.95 -4.12 -27.79
C SER A 220 10.78 -5.41 -27.85
N VAL A 221 12.11 -5.27 -27.98
CA VAL A 221 13.03 -6.42 -28.02
C VAL A 221 12.99 -7.16 -26.68
N TRP A 222 13.01 -6.43 -25.57
CA TRP A 222 12.92 -7.02 -24.24
C TRP A 222 11.61 -7.79 -24.02
N LYS A 223 10.46 -7.22 -24.44
CA LYS A 223 9.15 -7.89 -24.35
C LYS A 223 9.13 -9.19 -25.15
N LYS A 224 9.70 -9.20 -26.37
CA LYS A 224 9.83 -10.41 -27.20
C LYS A 224 10.69 -11.48 -26.53
N GLN A 225 11.84 -11.08 -25.95
CA GLN A 225 12.71 -12.01 -25.23
C GLN A 225 12.02 -12.62 -24.01
N ARG A 226 11.36 -11.80 -23.17
CA ARG A 226 10.60 -12.28 -22.00
C ARG A 226 9.46 -13.22 -22.41
N THR A 227 8.70 -12.85 -23.44
CA THR A 227 7.61 -13.68 -24.00
C THR A 227 8.11 -15.07 -24.37
N ASN A 228 9.22 -15.16 -25.12
CA ASN A 228 9.79 -16.43 -25.53
C ASN A 228 10.24 -17.27 -24.32
N ARG A 229 10.97 -16.65 -23.37
CA ARG A 229 11.44 -17.34 -22.15
C ARG A 229 10.27 -17.89 -21.32
N LEU A 230 9.22 -17.10 -21.14
CA LEU A 230 8.03 -17.56 -20.43
C LEU A 230 7.35 -18.70 -21.19
N ARG A 231 7.24 -18.66 -22.53
CA ARG A 231 6.63 -19.76 -23.30
C ARG A 231 7.40 -21.07 -23.15
N THR A 232 8.72 -21.04 -23.33
CA THR A 232 9.57 -22.24 -23.40
C THR A 232 10.06 -22.74 -22.03
N GLY A 233 9.88 -21.97 -20.96
CA GLY A 233 10.49 -22.22 -19.66
C GLY A 233 9.99 -23.43 -18.86
N GLY A 234 9.17 -24.31 -19.43
CA GLY A 234 8.56 -25.44 -18.70
C GLY A 234 7.50 -24.98 -17.70
N ASN A 235 7.34 -25.72 -16.59
CA ASN A 235 6.60 -25.27 -15.42
C ASN A 235 7.43 -24.25 -14.65
N ILE A 236 6.84 -23.12 -14.25
CA ILE A 236 7.55 -22.04 -13.58
C ILE A 236 6.94 -21.82 -12.21
N ALA A 237 7.77 -21.74 -11.17
CA ALA A 237 7.38 -21.24 -9.86
C ALA A 237 8.32 -20.11 -9.44
N VAL A 238 7.72 -18.98 -9.07
CA VAL A 238 8.45 -17.82 -8.57
C VAL A 238 7.96 -17.49 -7.18
N ASN A 239 8.86 -17.44 -6.20
CA ASN A 239 8.56 -16.99 -4.84
C ASN A 239 9.29 -15.69 -4.54
N ILE A 240 8.62 -14.81 -3.80
CA ILE A 240 9.15 -13.53 -3.33
C ILE A 240 9.26 -13.61 -1.82
N ASP A 241 10.48 -13.56 -1.32
CA ASP A 241 10.79 -13.66 0.09
C ASP A 241 11.20 -12.29 0.64
N SER A 242 10.63 -11.95 1.81
CA SER A 242 10.96 -10.76 2.60
C SER A 242 10.99 -9.45 1.79
N PRO A 243 9.90 -9.08 1.09
CA PRO A 243 9.87 -7.83 0.33
C PRO A 243 9.94 -6.62 1.26
N VAL A 244 10.93 -5.76 1.01
CA VAL A 244 11.12 -4.49 1.68
C VAL A 244 10.69 -3.37 0.75
N VAL A 245 9.63 -2.64 1.13
CA VAL A 245 9.09 -1.52 0.37
C VAL A 245 9.62 -0.20 0.92
N SER A 246 10.11 0.66 0.03
CA SER A 246 10.44 2.06 0.29
C SER A 246 9.62 2.95 -0.65
N ILE A 247 8.64 3.68 -0.10
CA ILE A 247 7.94 4.73 -0.85
C ILE A 247 8.89 5.93 -0.96
N LEU A 248 9.16 6.37 -2.20
CA LEU A 248 10.11 7.46 -2.44
C LEU A 248 9.37 8.81 -2.55
N ASN A 249 8.21 8.82 -3.20
CA ASN A 249 7.30 9.96 -3.33
C ASN A 249 5.89 9.51 -3.74
N ASN A 250 5.00 10.44 -4.11
CA ASN A 250 3.64 10.12 -4.57
C ASN A 250 3.55 9.16 -5.76
N LYS A 251 4.55 9.16 -6.63
CA LYS A 251 4.56 8.47 -7.91
C LYS A 251 5.59 7.37 -7.97
N THR A 252 6.56 7.26 -7.06
CA THR A 252 7.62 6.27 -7.18
C THR A 252 7.86 5.52 -5.87
N ALA A 253 8.20 4.24 -6.04
CA ALA A 253 8.56 3.36 -4.94
C ALA A 253 9.65 2.39 -5.39
N LYS A 254 10.36 1.84 -4.41
CA LYS A 254 11.35 0.80 -4.59
C LYS A 254 10.96 -0.41 -3.77
N VAL A 255 11.08 -1.60 -4.34
CA VAL A 255 10.93 -2.86 -3.61
C VAL A 255 12.19 -3.68 -3.78
N SER A 256 12.79 -4.11 -2.67
CA SER A 256 13.89 -5.06 -2.65
C SER A 256 13.44 -6.37 -2.02
N PHE A 257 13.77 -7.51 -2.63
CA PHE A 257 13.35 -8.83 -2.17
C PHE A 257 14.30 -9.93 -2.62
N ILE A 258 14.17 -11.11 -2.02
CA ILE A 258 14.81 -12.33 -2.49
C ILE A 258 13.84 -13.04 -3.44
N GLN A 259 14.25 -13.25 -4.68
CA GLN A 259 13.50 -14.01 -5.67
C GLN A 259 14.03 -15.44 -5.70
N LYS A 260 13.15 -16.41 -5.45
CA LYS A 260 13.45 -17.84 -5.66
C LYS A 260 12.70 -18.30 -6.90
N TYR A 261 13.44 -18.57 -7.97
CA TYR A 261 12.90 -19.05 -9.24
C TYR A 261 13.18 -20.54 -9.37
N THR A 262 12.18 -21.31 -9.77
CA THR A 262 12.36 -22.69 -10.20
C THR A 262 11.59 -22.95 -11.48
N SER A 263 12.17 -23.78 -12.34
CA SER A 263 11.49 -24.41 -13.46
C SER A 263 12.04 -25.81 -13.74
N ASP A 264 11.46 -26.49 -14.72
CA ASP A 264 11.90 -27.84 -15.14
C ASP A 264 13.40 -27.90 -15.52
N TYR A 265 14.01 -26.76 -15.83
CA TYR A 265 15.36 -26.67 -16.39
C TYR A 265 16.34 -25.87 -15.54
N LEU A 266 15.86 -25.05 -14.60
CA LEU A 266 16.70 -24.10 -13.87
C LEU A 266 16.11 -23.79 -12.50
N SER A 267 16.98 -23.67 -11.50
CA SER A 267 16.67 -23.07 -10.21
C SER A 267 17.67 -21.96 -9.95
N ASP A 268 17.19 -20.84 -9.43
CA ASP A 268 18.02 -19.67 -9.13
C ASP A 268 17.46 -18.90 -7.93
N VAL A 269 18.36 -18.32 -7.12
CA VAL A 269 18.02 -17.48 -5.97
C VAL A 269 18.80 -16.18 -6.09
N VAL A 270 18.07 -15.09 -6.29
CA VAL A 270 18.69 -13.78 -6.57
C VAL A 270 18.10 -12.71 -5.70
N LYS A 271 18.95 -11.75 -5.30
CA LYS A 271 18.46 -10.51 -4.72
C LYS A 271 18.06 -9.55 -5.84
N LYS A 272 16.85 -9.03 -5.75
CA LYS A 272 16.27 -8.17 -6.77
C LYS A 272 15.80 -6.86 -6.17
N THR A 273 15.97 -5.79 -6.94
CA THR A 273 15.42 -4.47 -6.65
C THR A 273 14.61 -4.01 -7.84
N ILE A 274 13.34 -3.66 -7.60
CA ILE A 274 12.43 -3.17 -8.62
C ILE A 274 12.05 -1.74 -8.29
N LEU A 275 12.15 -0.85 -9.27
CA LEU A 275 11.58 0.49 -9.21
C LEU A 275 10.21 0.49 -9.86
N PHE A 276 9.27 1.11 -9.17
CA PHE A 276 7.90 1.25 -9.61
C PHE A 276 7.53 2.71 -9.79
N GLU A 277 6.62 2.96 -10.73
CA GLU A 277 5.88 4.20 -10.83
C GLU A 277 4.38 3.97 -10.65
N PHE A 278 3.68 4.87 -9.97
CA PHE A 278 2.24 4.81 -9.77
C PHE A 278 1.53 5.57 -10.89
N TYR A 279 0.67 4.87 -11.63
CA TYR A 279 -0.08 5.42 -12.74
C TYR A 279 -1.44 4.73 -12.85
N ASN A 280 -2.51 5.51 -13.04
CA ASN A 280 -3.90 5.02 -13.17
C ASN A 280 -4.27 3.97 -12.09
N ASN A 281 -4.04 4.30 -10.83
CA ASN A 281 -4.37 3.46 -9.67
C ASN A 281 -3.62 2.11 -9.60
N LYS A 282 -2.48 1.98 -10.29
CA LYS A 282 -1.65 0.77 -10.32
C LYS A 282 -0.17 1.13 -10.21
N TRP A 283 0.60 0.30 -9.51
CA TRP A 283 2.06 0.37 -9.58
C TRP A 283 2.58 -0.40 -10.80
N LEU A 284 3.36 0.27 -11.63
CA LEU A 284 3.97 -0.26 -12.83
C LEU A 284 5.49 -0.33 -12.68
N ILE A 285 6.08 -1.43 -13.12
CA ILE A 285 7.52 -1.64 -13.10
C ILE A 285 8.19 -0.75 -14.15
N VAL A 286 9.13 0.10 -13.71
CA VAL A 286 9.93 0.96 -14.60
C VAL A 286 11.37 0.49 -14.74
N SER A 287 11.87 -0.26 -13.76
CA SER A 287 13.20 -0.88 -13.82
C SER A 287 13.26 -2.09 -12.91
N GLU A 288 14.00 -3.11 -13.35
CA GLU A 288 14.37 -4.28 -12.56
C GLU A 288 15.88 -4.34 -12.52
N LYS A 289 16.46 -4.52 -11.33
CA LYS A 289 17.88 -4.72 -11.13
C LYS A 289 18.16 -6.00 -10.35
N GLN A 290 19.06 -6.83 -10.85
CA GLN A 290 19.58 -7.99 -10.12
C GLN A 290 20.90 -7.63 -9.43
N GLU A 291 20.99 -7.89 -8.12
CA GLU A 291 22.15 -7.49 -7.30
C GLU A 291 23.13 -8.65 -7.02
N GLY A 292 22.97 -9.79 -7.69
CA GLY A 292 23.79 -11.00 -7.55
C GLY A 292 22.97 -12.26 -7.22
N VAL A 293 23.61 -13.43 -7.39
CA VAL A 293 23.08 -14.74 -6.96
C VAL A 293 23.49 -14.94 -5.49
N LEU A 294 22.56 -15.42 -4.66
CA LEU A 294 22.82 -15.76 -3.25
C LEU A 294 23.21 -17.23 -3.10
#